data_AF-A0A3B3RB52-F1
#
_entry.id   AF-A0A3B3RB52-F1
#
_cell.length_a   1.000
_cell.length_b   1.000
_cell.length_c   1.000
_cell.angle_alpha   90.00
_cell.angle_beta   90.00
_cell.angle_gamma   90.00
#
_symmetry.space_group_name_H-M   'P 1'
#
loop_
_entity.id
_entity.type
_entity.pdbx_description
1 polymer ?
#
loop_
_entity_poly.entity_id
_entity_poly.type
_entity_poly.pdbx_seq_one_letter_code
_entity_poly.pdbx_strand_id
1 'polypeptide(L)'
;MEFSESILCAAGDLELDPEIVSEEAGKVYSELQSVIEAHGPEAVEPLVPILVWVLEGLASCRAQLKESEEEAEREKGERKELLERFQSERALRKESQERYLELDDQFEQERRAMRGREKERGQRERELERKAREQADQLVALEEQKSILARDLSTLKHTHNKVSCPFPLFLKKERFKKPLTFSGLFPLLSCCTVTGTFWRGGGTRRGETALCLPEVPLAIQSLLKLQSCR
;
A
#
# COMPACT_ATOMS: atom_id res chain seq x y z
N MET A 1 29.30 -8.42 -18.69
CA MET A 1 30.02 -7.84 -19.84
C MET A 1 30.78 -6.63 -19.31
N GLU A 2 31.99 -6.89 -18.84
CA GLU A 2 32.94 -5.84 -18.46
C GLU A 2 33.61 -5.41 -19.76
N PHE A 3 33.43 -4.15 -20.14
CA PHE A 3 34.00 -3.58 -21.35
C PHE A 3 35.47 -3.29 -21.04
N SER A 4 36.35 -4.23 -21.39
CA SER A 4 37.79 -4.12 -21.21
C SER A 4 38.35 -3.07 -22.19
N GLU A 5 38.44 -1.82 -21.76
CA GLU A 5 39.13 -0.73 -22.46
C GLU A 5 40.67 -0.80 -22.31
N SER A 6 41.25 -2.00 -22.32
CA SER A 6 42.70 -2.20 -22.10
C SER A 6 43.53 -2.22 -23.38
N ILE A 7 42.97 -1.83 -24.52
CA ILE A 7 43.70 -1.76 -25.79
C ILE A 7 43.39 -0.42 -26.42
N LEU A 8 44.11 0.65 -26.05
CA LEU A 8 44.34 1.86 -26.84
C LEU A 8 45.17 2.88 -26.01
N CYS A 9 46.27 2.41 -25.41
CA CYS A 9 47.29 3.29 -24.83
C CYS A 9 48.67 2.71 -25.14
N ALA A 10 49.12 2.86 -26.39
CA ALA A 10 50.52 2.68 -26.79
C ALA A 10 50.78 3.27 -28.19
N ALA A 11 50.19 4.42 -28.51
CA ALA A 11 50.82 5.30 -29.48
C ALA A 11 51.70 6.20 -28.61
N GLY A 12 53.00 5.91 -28.59
CA GLY A 12 53.94 6.71 -27.81
C GLY A 12 53.83 8.17 -28.23
N ASP A 13 53.81 9.05 -27.23
CA ASP A 13 54.11 10.47 -27.35
C ASP A 13 55.49 10.61 -28.02
N LEU A 14 55.53 10.52 -29.34
CA LEU A 14 56.41 11.32 -30.14
C LEU A 14 55.63 12.60 -30.38
N GLU A 15 55.53 13.41 -29.32
CA GLU A 15 55.10 14.81 -29.39
C GLU A 15 56.19 15.52 -30.20
N LEU A 16 56.17 15.30 -31.51
CA LEU A 16 57.03 15.99 -32.42
C LEU A 16 56.34 17.31 -32.65
N ASP A 17 56.92 18.39 -32.13
CA ASP A 17 56.40 19.76 -32.18
C ASP A 17 56.90 20.47 -33.44
N PRO A 18 56.20 21.45 -34.08
CA PRO A 18 56.48 21.90 -35.46
C PRO A 18 57.89 22.46 -35.60
N GLU A 19 58.43 22.89 -34.47
CA GLU A 19 59.83 23.22 -34.23
C GLU A 19 60.78 22.11 -34.70
N ILE A 20 60.46 20.83 -34.54
CA ILE A 20 61.31 19.70 -34.94
C ILE A 20 61.47 19.61 -36.46
N VAL A 21 60.40 19.84 -37.25
CA VAL A 21 60.53 19.85 -38.73
C VAL A 21 61.38 21.04 -39.17
N SER A 22 61.27 22.19 -38.50
CA SER A 22 62.10 23.36 -38.79
C SER A 22 63.56 23.19 -38.32
N GLU A 23 63.79 22.51 -37.21
CA GLU A 23 65.11 22.24 -36.65
C GLU A 23 65.86 21.23 -37.54
N GLU A 24 65.15 20.23 -38.06
CA GLU A 24 65.67 19.20 -38.95
C GLU A 24 65.96 19.80 -40.33
N ALA A 25 65.06 20.66 -40.83
CA ALA A 25 65.31 21.45 -42.01
C ALA A 25 66.58 22.32 -41.84
N GLY A 26 66.75 22.98 -40.68
CA GLY A 26 67.94 23.78 -40.37
C GLY A 26 69.25 22.98 -40.41
N LYS A 27 69.25 21.75 -39.87
CA LYS A 27 70.39 20.83 -39.94
C LYS A 27 70.70 20.46 -41.39
N VAL A 28 69.69 20.11 -42.18
CA VAL A 28 69.84 19.76 -43.61
C VAL A 28 70.38 20.94 -44.42
N TYR A 29 69.84 22.15 -44.21
CA TYR A 29 70.33 23.37 -44.86
C TYR A 29 71.78 23.71 -44.48
N SER A 30 72.20 23.44 -43.24
CA SER A 30 73.58 23.65 -42.78
C SER A 30 74.56 22.71 -43.50
N GLU A 31 74.20 21.45 -43.69
CA GLU A 31 75.01 20.48 -44.46
C GLU A 31 75.08 20.85 -45.95
N LEU A 32 73.96 21.29 -46.53
CA LEU A 32 73.93 21.81 -47.90
C LEU A 32 74.87 22.99 -48.09
N GLN A 33 74.96 23.89 -47.10
CA GLN A 33 75.89 25.00 -47.12
C GLN A 33 77.36 24.53 -47.18
N SER A 34 77.72 23.50 -46.42
CA SER A 34 79.06 22.89 -46.48
C SER A 34 79.36 22.25 -47.84
N VAL A 35 78.36 21.67 -48.51
CA VAL A 35 78.51 21.13 -49.88
C VAL A 35 78.74 22.26 -50.89
N ILE A 36 78.02 23.38 -50.78
CA ILE A 36 78.20 24.56 -51.63
C ILE A 36 79.62 25.12 -51.49
N GLU A 37 80.15 25.19 -50.27
CA GLU A 37 81.52 25.67 -50.01
C GLU A 37 82.59 24.77 -50.66
N ALA A 38 82.37 23.46 -50.71
CA ALA A 38 83.34 22.50 -51.23
C ALA A 38 83.23 22.24 -52.75
N HIS A 39 82.02 22.29 -53.32
CA HIS A 39 81.73 21.84 -54.69
C HIS A 39 81.03 22.90 -55.57
N GLY A 40 80.70 24.06 -55.01
CA GLY A 40 80.00 25.14 -55.70
C GLY A 40 78.47 24.98 -55.70
N PRO A 41 77.73 26.07 -55.98
CA PRO A 41 76.27 26.13 -55.87
C PRO A 41 75.53 25.28 -56.93
N GLU A 42 76.12 25.09 -58.11
CA GLU A 42 75.50 24.33 -59.22
C GLU A 42 75.23 22.86 -58.85
N ALA A 43 76.00 22.29 -57.91
CA ALA A 43 75.79 20.92 -57.43
C ALA A 43 74.51 20.77 -56.59
N VAL A 44 73.99 21.87 -56.04
CA VAL A 44 72.88 21.88 -55.07
C VAL A 44 71.59 22.46 -55.66
N GLU A 45 71.68 23.36 -56.65
CA GLU A 45 70.52 23.98 -57.32
C GLU A 45 69.36 23.03 -57.68
N PRO A 46 69.57 21.86 -58.33
CA PRO A 46 68.45 20.98 -58.69
C PRO A 46 67.83 20.26 -57.48
N LEU A 47 68.56 20.17 -56.36
CA LEU A 47 68.11 19.48 -55.15
C LEU A 47 67.23 20.37 -54.26
N VAL A 48 67.46 21.69 -54.26
CA VAL A 48 66.72 22.64 -53.41
C VAL A 48 65.20 22.58 -53.63
N PRO A 49 64.66 22.60 -54.87
CA PRO A 49 63.22 22.51 -55.09
C PRO A 49 62.61 21.20 -54.57
N ILE A 50 63.35 20.09 -54.67
CA ILE A 50 62.93 18.78 -54.17
C ILE A 50 62.87 18.80 -52.65
N LEU A 51 63.89 19.36 -52.00
CA LEU A 51 63.93 19.49 -50.54
C LEU A 51 62.79 20.37 -50.03
N VAL A 52 62.54 21.52 -50.67
CA VAL A 52 61.42 22.40 -50.30
C VAL A 52 60.09 21.65 -50.42
N TRP A 53 59.86 20.95 -51.53
CA TRP A 53 58.64 20.15 -51.71
C TRP A 53 58.47 19.06 -50.64
N VAL A 54 59.56 18.35 -50.28
CA VAL A 54 59.52 17.34 -49.21
C VAL A 54 59.24 17.98 -47.85
N LEU A 55 59.85 19.11 -47.52
CA LEU A 55 59.64 19.81 -46.25
C LEU A 55 58.22 20.38 -46.13
N GLU A 56 57.69 20.97 -47.19
CA GLU A 56 56.30 21.43 -47.25
C GLU A 56 55.32 20.25 -47.11
N GLY A 57 55.60 19.13 -47.78
CA GLY A 57 54.81 17.90 -47.66
C GLY A 57 54.81 17.34 -46.23
N LEU A 58 55.99 17.28 -45.59
CA LEU A 58 56.12 16.85 -44.19
C LEU A 58 55.39 17.79 -43.23
N ALA A 59 55.52 19.10 -43.41
CA ALA A 59 54.80 20.09 -42.61
C ALA A 59 53.27 19.94 -42.77
N SER A 60 52.78 19.71 -43.99
CA SER A 60 51.36 19.50 -44.28
C SER A 60 50.82 18.20 -43.68
N CYS A 61 51.50 17.06 -43.90
CA CYS A 61 51.11 15.77 -43.31
C CYS A 61 51.08 15.85 -41.78
N ARG A 62 52.00 16.61 -41.18
CA ARG A 62 52.08 16.76 -39.73
C ARG A 62 50.99 17.65 -39.16
N ALA A 63 50.64 18.73 -39.85
CA ALA A 63 49.49 19.55 -39.47
C ALA A 63 48.19 18.73 -39.49
N GLN A 64 47.99 17.90 -40.52
CA GLN A 64 46.84 16.99 -40.62
C GLN A 64 46.83 15.92 -39.52
N LEU A 65 47.99 15.36 -39.18
CA LEU A 65 48.11 14.39 -38.09
C LEU A 65 47.73 15.01 -36.74
N LYS A 66 48.21 16.22 -36.45
CA LYS A 66 47.85 16.94 -35.22
C LYS A 66 46.35 17.24 -35.13
N GLU A 67 45.75 17.72 -36.23
CA GLU A 67 44.31 17.96 -36.29
C GLU A 67 43.53 16.67 -36.01
N SER A 68 43.92 15.56 -36.63
CA SER A 68 43.31 14.25 -36.41
C SER A 68 43.48 13.74 -34.97
N GLU A 69 44.61 14.00 -34.32
CA GLU A 69 44.84 13.65 -32.91
C GLU A 69 43.95 14.47 -31.97
N GLU A 70 43.83 15.78 -32.21
CA GLU A 70 42.94 16.65 -31.44
C GLU A 70 41.46 16.26 -31.62
N GLU A 71 41.05 15.88 -32.83
CA GLU A 71 39.72 15.31 -33.10
C GLU A 71 39.51 14.01 -32.34
N ALA A 72 40.47 13.08 -32.37
CA ALA A 72 40.39 11.83 -31.64
C ALA A 72 40.28 12.03 -30.12
N GLU A 73 40.98 13.01 -29.55
CA GLU A 73 40.85 13.35 -28.13
C GLU A 73 39.49 13.97 -27.80
N ARG A 74 38.92 14.83 -28.67
CA ARG A 74 37.54 15.33 -28.51
C ARG A 74 36.54 14.18 -28.53
N GLU A 75 36.63 13.28 -29.52
CA GLU A 75 35.74 12.12 -29.62
C GLU A 75 35.85 11.19 -28.40
N LYS A 76 37.08 10.96 -27.88
CA LYS A 76 37.27 10.22 -26.63
C LYS A 76 36.59 10.90 -25.44
N GLY A 77 36.64 12.24 -25.37
CA GLY A 77 35.92 13.03 -24.37
C GLY A 77 34.41 12.86 -24.46
N GLU A 78 33.84 13.04 -25.65
CA GLU A 78 32.40 12.87 -25.91
C GLU A 78 31.93 11.44 -25.60
N ARG A 79 32.74 10.43 -25.97
CA ARG A 79 32.45 9.03 -25.66
C ARG A 79 32.37 8.78 -24.15
N LYS A 80 33.29 9.36 -23.36
CA LYS A 80 33.29 9.24 -21.90
C LYS A 80 32.04 9.87 -21.30
N GLU A 81 31.70 11.08 -21.70
CA GLU A 81 30.47 11.75 -21.23
C GLU A 81 29.21 10.95 -21.58
N LEU A 82 29.14 10.42 -22.81
CA LEU A 82 28.01 9.60 -23.25
C LEU A 82 27.90 8.32 -22.42
N LEU A 83 29.04 7.68 -22.10
CA LEU A 83 29.08 6.48 -21.26
C LEU A 83 28.60 6.77 -19.83
N GLU A 84 29.02 7.88 -19.23
CA GLU A 84 28.56 8.30 -17.90
C GLU A 84 27.05 8.55 -17.87
N ARG A 85 26.51 9.25 -18.88
CA ARG A 85 25.06 9.46 -19.03
C ARG A 85 24.30 8.15 -19.22
N PHE A 86 24.84 7.23 -20.00
CA PHE A 86 24.24 5.92 -20.17
C PHE A 86 24.21 5.13 -18.85
N GLN A 87 25.29 5.17 -18.07
CA GLN A 87 25.37 4.49 -16.78
C GLN A 87 24.40 5.09 -15.75
N SER A 88 24.29 6.42 -15.68
CA SER A 88 23.35 7.09 -14.78
C SER A 88 21.89 6.78 -15.14
N GLU A 89 21.53 6.85 -16.43
CA GLU A 89 20.19 6.48 -16.91
C GLU A 89 19.89 5.00 -16.63
N ARG A 90 20.87 4.11 -16.83
CA ARG A 90 20.72 2.68 -16.52
C ARG A 90 20.48 2.47 -15.02
N ALA A 91 21.17 3.20 -14.15
CA ALA A 91 20.95 3.14 -12.71
C ALA A 91 19.54 3.64 -12.33
N LEU A 92 19.10 4.78 -12.89
CA LEU A 92 17.75 5.32 -12.67
C LEU A 92 16.65 4.36 -13.12
N ARG A 93 16.83 3.66 -14.25
CA ARG A 93 15.88 2.63 -14.70
C ARG A 93 15.83 1.43 -13.77
N LYS A 94 16.97 1.02 -13.23
CA LYS A 94 17.03 -0.07 -12.26
C LYS A 94 16.31 0.31 -10.96
N GLU A 95 16.60 1.51 -10.45
CA GLU A 95 15.95 2.03 -9.25
C GLU A 95 14.43 2.18 -9.44
N SER A 96 13.98 2.69 -10.58
CA SER A 96 12.54 2.79 -10.86
C SER A 96 11.89 1.42 -10.94
N GLN A 97 12.53 0.43 -11.58
CA GLN A 97 12.04 -0.95 -11.62
C GLN A 97 11.93 -1.57 -10.22
N GLU A 98 12.93 -1.37 -9.36
CA GLU A 98 12.89 -1.84 -7.96
C GLU A 98 11.73 -1.19 -7.19
N ARG A 99 11.53 0.13 -7.32
CA ARG A 99 10.39 0.83 -6.71
C ARG A 99 9.03 0.31 -7.19
N TYR A 100 8.90 -0.04 -8.47
CA TYR A 100 7.65 -0.61 -8.99
C TYR A 100 7.36 -1.99 -8.38
N LEU A 101 8.38 -2.83 -8.21
CA LEU A 101 8.22 -4.14 -7.56
C LEU A 101 7.80 -3.97 -6.08
N GLU A 102 8.44 -3.06 -5.35
CA GLU A 102 8.06 -2.77 -3.95
C GLU A 102 6.62 -2.28 -3.83
N LEU A 103 6.17 -1.42 -4.74
CA LEU A 103 4.79 -0.95 -4.77
C LEU A 103 3.81 -2.09 -5.10
N ASP A 104 4.14 -2.95 -6.07
CA ASP A 104 3.29 -4.09 -6.42
C ASP A 104 3.15 -5.05 -5.23
N ASP A 105 4.23 -5.36 -4.52
CA ASP A 105 4.22 -6.17 -3.30
C ASP A 105 3.36 -5.54 -2.19
N GLN A 106 3.44 -4.22 -2.00
CA GLN A 106 2.59 -3.48 -1.05
C GLN A 106 1.11 -3.59 -1.44
N PHE A 107 0.77 -3.33 -2.71
CA PHE A 107 -0.60 -3.46 -3.20
C PHE A 107 -1.12 -4.88 -3.07
N GLU A 108 -0.30 -5.89 -3.36
CA GLU A 108 -0.62 -7.30 -3.16
C GLU A 108 -0.95 -7.60 -1.70
N GLN A 109 -0.14 -7.09 -0.77
CA GLN A 109 -0.32 -7.27 0.66
C GLN A 109 -1.61 -6.62 1.15
N GLU A 110 -1.87 -5.36 0.78
CA GLU A 110 -3.10 -4.64 1.12
C GLU A 110 -4.33 -5.37 0.58
N ARG A 111 -4.27 -5.81 -0.68
CA ARG A 111 -5.32 -6.58 -1.33
C ARG A 111 -5.59 -7.90 -0.61
N ARG A 112 -4.56 -8.61 -0.15
CA ARG A 112 -4.71 -9.84 0.67
C ARG A 112 -5.36 -9.52 2.01
N ALA A 113 -4.94 -8.45 2.68
CA ALA A 113 -5.52 -8.02 3.96
C ALA A 113 -7.00 -7.64 3.82
N MET A 114 -7.36 -6.88 2.78
CA MET A 114 -8.75 -6.50 2.49
C MET A 114 -9.63 -7.72 2.20
N ARG A 115 -9.18 -8.64 1.34
CA ARG A 115 -9.89 -9.91 1.11
C ARG A 115 -10.05 -10.74 2.40
N GLY A 116 -9.05 -10.72 3.29
CA GLY A 116 -9.14 -11.36 4.61
C GLY A 116 -10.29 -10.77 5.43
N ARG A 117 -10.34 -9.44 5.55
CA ARG A 117 -11.39 -8.71 6.26
C ARG A 117 -12.77 -8.97 5.66
N GLU A 118 -12.89 -9.00 4.34
CA GLU A 118 -14.14 -9.33 3.65
C GLU A 118 -14.61 -10.75 3.95
N LYS A 119 -13.71 -11.74 3.95
CA LYS A 119 -14.04 -13.13 4.32
C LYS A 119 -14.56 -13.21 5.74
N GLU A 120 -13.92 -12.54 6.70
CA GLU A 120 -14.39 -12.50 8.08
C GLU A 120 -15.76 -11.83 8.21
N ARG A 121 -15.97 -10.70 7.50
CA ARG A 121 -17.27 -10.01 7.47
C ARG A 121 -18.36 -10.92 6.89
N GLY A 122 -18.09 -11.60 5.79
CA GLY A 122 -19.03 -12.54 5.18
C GLY A 122 -19.33 -13.75 6.07
N GLN A 123 -18.35 -14.23 6.85
CA GLN A 123 -18.59 -15.27 7.86
C GLN A 123 -19.51 -14.76 8.98
N ARG A 124 -19.20 -13.58 9.54
CA ARG A 124 -20.04 -12.94 10.58
C ARG A 124 -21.47 -12.71 10.09
N GLU A 125 -21.65 -12.26 8.85
CA GLU A 125 -22.96 -12.05 8.24
C GLU A 125 -23.75 -13.36 8.14
N ARG A 126 -23.15 -14.44 7.62
CA ARG A 126 -23.80 -15.77 7.55
C ARG A 126 -24.18 -16.30 8.93
N GLU A 127 -23.33 -16.09 9.93
CA GLU A 127 -23.63 -16.47 11.31
C GLU A 127 -24.82 -15.70 11.89
N LEU A 128 -24.90 -14.39 11.63
CA LEU A 128 -26.03 -13.56 12.05
C LEU A 128 -27.31 -13.95 11.33
N GLU A 129 -27.23 -14.24 10.04
CA GLU A 129 -28.37 -14.72 9.26
C GLU A 129 -28.90 -16.05 9.81
N ARG A 130 -28.01 -16.99 10.12
CA ARG A 130 -28.40 -18.26 10.77
C ARG A 130 -29.08 -18.01 12.11
N LYS A 131 -28.52 -17.16 12.97
CA LYS A 131 -29.12 -16.81 14.27
C LYS A 131 -30.50 -16.16 14.10
N ALA A 132 -30.67 -15.30 13.11
CA ALA A 132 -31.96 -14.66 12.82
C ALA A 132 -33.01 -15.69 12.38
N ARG A 133 -32.62 -16.66 11.53
CA ARG A 133 -33.50 -17.78 11.15
C ARG A 133 -33.89 -18.64 12.34
N GLU A 134 -32.92 -19.04 13.17
CA GLU A 134 -33.16 -19.79 14.41
C GLU A 134 -34.12 -19.06 15.35
N GLN A 135 -33.98 -17.74 15.50
CA GLN A 135 -34.89 -16.92 16.31
C GLN A 135 -36.29 -16.82 15.69
N ALA A 136 -36.40 -16.70 14.37
CA ALA A 136 -37.69 -16.69 13.67
C ALA A 136 -38.44 -18.02 13.89
N ASP A 137 -37.75 -19.16 13.77
CA ASP A 137 -38.33 -20.48 14.01
C ASP A 137 -38.81 -20.63 15.47
N GLN A 138 -38.04 -20.12 16.45
CA GLN A 138 -38.44 -20.09 17.85
C GLN A 138 -39.69 -19.26 18.09
N LEU A 139 -39.82 -18.09 17.44
CA LEU A 139 -41.00 -17.24 17.55
C LEU A 139 -42.24 -17.94 17.01
N VAL A 140 -42.15 -18.59 15.85
CA VAL A 140 -43.27 -19.35 15.27
C VAL A 140 -43.74 -20.46 16.21
N ALA A 141 -42.81 -21.24 16.78
CA ALA A 141 -43.16 -22.29 17.74
C ALA A 141 -43.87 -21.75 18.99
N LEU A 142 -43.43 -20.60 19.52
CA LEU A 142 -44.09 -19.94 20.65
C LEU A 142 -45.48 -19.40 20.29
N GLU A 143 -45.65 -18.86 19.09
CA GLU A 143 -46.95 -18.39 18.58
C GLU A 143 -47.94 -19.55 18.44
N GLU A 144 -47.48 -20.71 17.95
CA GLU A 144 -48.28 -21.93 17.88
C GLU A 144 -48.71 -22.39 19.28
N GLN A 145 -47.79 -22.47 20.25
CA GLN A 145 -48.10 -22.80 21.64
C GLN A 145 -49.11 -21.83 22.26
N LYS A 146 -48.93 -20.52 22.04
CA LYS A 146 -49.87 -19.49 22.47
C LYS A 146 -51.24 -19.69 21.84
N SER A 147 -51.30 -20.06 20.55
CA SER A 147 -52.56 -20.34 19.86
C SER A 147 -53.29 -21.56 20.44
N ILE A 148 -52.55 -22.62 20.81
CA ILE A 148 -53.10 -23.83 21.45
C ILE A 148 -53.67 -23.47 22.83
N LEU A 149 -52.88 -22.81 23.68
CA LEU A 149 -53.31 -22.37 25.00
C LEU A 149 -54.52 -21.42 24.92
N ALA A 150 -54.58 -20.54 23.92
CA ALA A 150 -55.73 -19.67 23.70
C ALA A 150 -57.00 -20.48 23.37
N ARG A 151 -56.89 -21.52 22.54
CA ARG A 151 -58.00 -22.46 22.27
C ARG A 151 -58.40 -23.19 23.56
N ASP A 152 -57.47 -23.73 24.33
CA ASP A 152 -57.76 -24.45 25.58
C ASP A 152 -58.41 -23.55 26.65
N LEU A 153 -57.98 -22.29 26.75
CA LEU A 153 -58.63 -21.32 27.62
C LEU A 153 -60.07 -21.02 27.15
N SER A 154 -60.31 -20.96 25.84
CA SER A 154 -61.66 -20.74 25.31
C SER A 154 -62.59 -21.94 25.57
N THR A 155 -62.08 -23.17 25.44
CA THR A 155 -62.86 -24.38 25.72
C THR A 155 -63.15 -24.50 27.22
N LEU A 156 -62.17 -24.24 28.07
CA LEU A 156 -62.34 -24.22 29.53
C LEU A 156 -63.33 -23.13 29.97
N LYS A 157 -63.27 -21.93 29.38
CA LYS A 157 -64.27 -20.87 29.63
C LYS A 157 -65.66 -21.33 29.21
N HIS A 158 -65.78 -21.99 28.07
CA HIS A 158 -67.07 -22.49 27.58
C HIS A 158 -67.64 -23.59 28.50
N THR A 159 -66.82 -24.54 28.98
CA THR A 159 -67.25 -25.56 29.95
C THR A 159 -67.58 -24.95 31.31
N HIS A 160 -66.76 -24.02 31.80
CA HIS A 160 -67.05 -23.26 33.01
C HIS A 160 -68.40 -22.54 32.90
N ASN A 161 -68.66 -21.83 31.79
CA ASN A 161 -69.93 -21.16 31.56
C ASN A 161 -71.11 -22.15 31.50
N LYS A 162 -70.94 -23.32 30.85
CA LYS A 162 -71.97 -24.38 30.84
C LYS A 162 -72.35 -24.87 32.25
N VAL A 163 -71.40 -24.94 33.17
CA VAL A 163 -71.64 -25.37 34.57
C VAL A 163 -72.13 -24.20 35.44
N SER A 164 -71.54 -23.02 35.26
CA SER A 164 -71.82 -21.82 36.06
C SER A 164 -73.13 -21.12 35.71
N CYS A 165 -73.56 -21.12 34.45
CA CYS A 165 -74.82 -20.48 34.03
C CYS A 165 -76.09 -21.14 34.63
N PRO A 166 -76.21 -22.48 34.69
CA PRO A 166 -77.34 -23.10 35.36
C PRO A 166 -77.19 -23.11 36.89
N PHE A 167 -75.99 -22.88 37.45
CA PHE A 167 -75.75 -22.92 38.90
C PHE A 167 -76.70 -22.01 39.72
N PRO A 168 -76.97 -20.74 39.35
CA PRO A 168 -77.99 -19.91 40.00
C PRO A 168 -79.41 -20.46 39.89
N LEU A 169 -79.75 -21.12 38.77
CA LEU A 169 -81.06 -21.75 38.57
C LEU A 169 -81.20 -23.01 39.43
N PHE A 170 -80.13 -23.81 39.54
CA PHE A 170 -80.04 -24.93 40.49
C PHE A 170 -80.16 -24.45 41.95
N LEU A 171 -79.46 -23.39 42.33
CA LEU A 171 -79.57 -22.77 43.66
C LEU A 171 -80.98 -22.22 43.93
N LYS A 172 -81.65 -21.61 42.94
CA LYS A 172 -83.04 -21.17 43.08
C LYS A 172 -84.00 -22.34 43.23
N LYS A 173 -83.79 -23.47 42.54
CA LYS A 173 -84.60 -24.69 42.64
C LYS A 173 -84.45 -25.37 44.01
N GLU A 174 -83.24 -25.36 44.57
CA GLU A 174 -82.95 -25.74 45.97
C GLU A 174 -83.65 -24.81 46.98
N ARG A 175 -83.73 -23.50 46.69
CA ARG A 175 -84.47 -22.52 47.52
C ARG A 175 -86.00 -22.64 47.44
N PHE A 176 -86.57 -23.16 46.35
CA PHE A 176 -88.02 -23.40 46.25
C PHE A 176 -88.50 -24.64 47.03
N LYS A 177 -87.60 -25.40 47.66
CA LYS A 177 -87.95 -26.50 48.59
C LYS A 177 -87.99 -26.08 50.07
N LYS A 178 -87.78 -24.80 50.42
CA LYS A 178 -87.80 -24.35 51.83
C LYS A 178 -88.33 -22.92 51.97
N PRO A 179 -89.37 -22.65 52.78
CA PRO A 179 -89.69 -21.29 53.19
C PRO A 179 -89.11 -20.92 54.58
N LEU A 180 -88.74 -19.63 54.69
CA LEU A 180 -88.66 -18.75 55.88
C LEU A 180 -87.52 -19.03 56.91
N THR A 181 -86.83 -18.06 57.55
CA THR A 181 -86.99 -16.61 57.85
C THR A 181 -85.62 -15.91 58.07
N PHE A 182 -85.55 -14.59 57.78
CA PHE A 182 -85.03 -13.44 58.57
C PHE A 182 -83.81 -13.66 59.52
N SER A 183 -82.73 -12.87 59.64
CA SER A 183 -82.45 -11.44 59.46
C SER A 183 -80.96 -11.16 59.70
N GLY A 184 -80.43 -10.04 59.19
CA GLY A 184 -79.44 -9.25 59.95
C GLY A 184 -78.12 -8.91 59.25
N LEU A 185 -78.08 -7.70 58.68
CA LEU A 185 -76.95 -6.77 58.58
C LEU A 185 -75.58 -7.20 57.99
N PHE A 186 -75.35 -6.75 56.76
CA PHE A 186 -74.08 -6.15 56.27
C PHE A 186 -74.04 -4.66 56.69
N PRO A 187 -72.98 -3.85 56.47
CA PRO A 187 -71.55 -4.12 56.20
C PRO A 187 -70.57 -3.17 56.94
N LEU A 188 -69.24 -3.37 56.81
CA LEU A 188 -68.35 -2.43 56.09
C LEU A 188 -66.87 -2.87 56.11
N LEU A 189 -66.24 -2.56 54.98
CA LEU A 189 -64.85 -2.77 54.59
C LEU A 189 -63.85 -2.12 55.56
N SER A 190 -62.64 -2.68 55.66
CA SER A 190 -61.43 -2.09 55.04
C SER A 190 -60.13 -2.68 55.63
N CYS A 191 -59.21 -3.02 54.71
CA CYS A 191 -57.74 -2.94 54.77
C CYS A 191 -57.02 -2.89 56.13
N CYS A 192 -56.04 -3.77 56.33
CA CYS A 192 -54.62 -3.37 56.30
C CYS A 192 -53.66 -4.55 56.52
N THR A 193 -52.67 -4.60 55.63
CA THR A 193 -51.28 -5.06 55.77
C THR A 193 -50.82 -5.58 57.14
N VAL A 194 -50.31 -6.82 57.14
CA VAL A 194 -49.32 -7.27 58.14
C VAL A 194 -47.96 -7.40 57.46
N THR A 195 -47.07 -6.54 57.92
CA THR A 195 -45.62 -6.60 57.79
C THR A 195 -45.07 -7.85 58.49
N GLY A 196 -44.08 -8.50 57.88
CA GLY A 196 -43.45 -9.70 58.45
C GLY A 196 -42.11 -10.00 57.78
N THR A 197 -41.11 -9.20 58.12
CA THR A 197 -39.68 -9.35 57.81
C THR A 197 -39.10 -10.69 58.28
N PHE A 198 -38.39 -11.43 57.41
CA PHE A 198 -37.28 -12.29 57.83
C PHE A 198 -36.46 -12.78 56.61
N TRP A 199 -35.28 -12.19 56.35
CA TRP A 199 -33.99 -12.90 56.24
C TRP A 199 -32.86 -11.93 55.92
N ARG A 200 -31.89 -11.92 56.83
CA ARG A 200 -30.60 -11.22 56.79
C ARG A 200 -29.55 -12.32 56.59
N GLY A 201 -28.64 -12.17 55.61
CA GLY A 201 -27.38 -12.92 55.66
C GLY A 201 -26.71 -13.22 54.31
N GLY A 202 -25.53 -12.62 54.11
CA GLY A 202 -24.45 -13.11 53.24
C GLY A 202 -24.59 -12.73 51.76
N GLY A 203 -23.78 -11.85 51.16
CA GLY A 203 -22.38 -11.58 51.43
C GLY A 203 -21.50 -12.44 50.53
N THR A 204 -20.86 -11.77 49.56
CA THR A 204 -19.54 -12.06 48.95
C THR A 204 -19.51 -12.55 47.49
N ARG A 205 -18.77 -11.76 46.69
CA ARG A 205 -18.04 -12.04 45.43
C ARG A 205 -18.75 -11.79 44.11
N ARG A 206 -18.77 -10.51 43.71
CA ARG A 206 -18.49 -10.14 42.32
C ARG A 206 -16.97 -10.05 42.15
N GLY A 207 -16.40 -11.00 41.43
CA GLY A 207 -15.10 -10.82 40.78
C GLY A 207 -15.35 -10.15 39.44
N GLU A 208 -15.03 -8.87 39.34
CA GLU A 208 -14.91 -8.19 38.06
C GLU A 208 -13.56 -8.54 37.46
N THR A 209 -13.58 -9.51 36.55
CA THR A 209 -12.50 -9.71 35.58
C THR A 209 -12.63 -8.63 34.51
N ALA A 210 -11.62 -7.75 34.49
CA ALA A 210 -11.33 -6.86 33.39
C ALA A 210 -11.23 -7.65 32.08
N LEU A 211 -11.99 -7.21 31.07
CA LEU A 211 -11.67 -7.40 29.66
C LEU A 211 -11.92 -6.07 28.95
N CYS A 212 -10.81 -5.39 28.71
CA CYS A 212 -10.63 -4.44 27.62
C CYS A 212 -10.89 -5.14 26.27
N LEU A 213 -11.44 -4.38 25.31
CA LEU A 213 -11.14 -4.31 23.87
C LEU A 213 -12.30 -3.51 23.18
N PRO A 214 -12.17 -3.04 21.92
CA PRO A 214 -11.60 -1.77 21.45
C PRO A 214 -12.70 -0.84 20.84
N GLU A 215 -12.59 0.49 20.85
CA GLU A 215 -12.08 1.38 19.76
C GLU A 215 -12.92 1.29 18.43
N VAL A 216 -13.39 2.30 17.69
CA VAL A 216 -13.03 3.71 17.30
C VAL A 216 -14.24 4.25 16.43
N PRO A 217 -14.34 5.49 15.84
CA PRO A 217 -13.29 6.50 15.65
C PRO A 217 -13.62 7.99 15.91
N LEU A 218 -12.58 8.66 16.39
CA LEU A 218 -12.30 10.06 16.12
C LEU A 218 -11.95 10.23 14.63
N ALA A 219 -12.93 10.65 13.82
CA ALA A 219 -12.72 11.03 12.43
C ALA A 219 -13.15 12.49 12.16
N ILE A 220 -12.91 13.39 13.12
CA ILE A 220 -13.05 14.85 12.92
C ILE A 220 -11.90 15.55 13.67
N GLN A 221 -10.67 15.37 13.19
CA GLN A 221 -9.56 16.23 13.62
C GLN A 221 -8.42 16.41 12.59
N SER A 222 -8.69 16.19 11.30
CA SER A 222 -7.70 16.35 10.23
C SER A 222 -8.02 17.44 9.19
N LEU A 223 -9.08 18.22 9.35
CA LEU A 223 -9.44 19.32 8.44
C LEU A 223 -8.95 20.72 8.86
N LEU A 224 -7.98 20.85 9.78
CA LEU A 224 -7.50 22.16 10.24
C LEU A 224 -5.98 22.28 10.48
N LYS A 225 -5.16 21.43 9.84
CA LYS A 225 -3.69 21.53 9.91
C LYS A 225 -2.96 21.72 8.57
N LEU A 226 -3.67 22.02 7.48
CA LEU A 226 -3.07 22.30 6.16
C LEU A 226 -3.45 23.67 5.56
N GLN A 227 -3.69 24.67 6.41
CA GLN A 227 -3.81 26.07 5.97
C GLN A 227 -2.84 27.04 6.67
N SER A 228 -1.78 26.53 7.30
CA SER A 228 -0.77 27.37 7.97
C SER A 228 0.69 26.98 7.61
N CYS A 229 0.88 26.46 6.39
CA CYS A 229 2.19 26.41 5.71
C CYS A 229 1.96 26.57 4.20
N ARG A 230 1.47 27.74 3.80
CA ARG A 230 1.73 28.40 2.52
C ARG A 230 1.56 29.89 2.72
#